data_AF-A0A9D5PQT7-F1
#
_entry.id   AF-A0A9D5PQT7-F1
#
_cell.length_a   1.000
_cell.length_b   1.000
_cell.length_c   1.000
_cell.angle_alpha   90.00
_cell.angle_beta   90.00
_cell.angle_gamma   90.00
#
_symmetry.space_group_name_H-M   'P 1'
#
loop_
_entity.id
_entity.type
_entity.pdbx_description
1 polymer ?
#
loop_
_entity_poly.entity_id
_entity_poly.type
_entity_poly.pdbx_seq_one_letter_code
_entity_poly.pdbx_strand_id
1 'polypeptide(L)'
;MENTLIRACLCHLGYNMWADPEEKDGIKGFHYGKNAEVAATPRLRFQPKAWDRIVEMLRDAGCNMIILDIGEGVRFDCCPEIAAEDAWSKEQMKAELARLRSLGFEVIPKLNFSTCHDEWLGVYSRMVSTPAYYKVVRELIRETAELFDHPRFFHIGMDEEGLGCQKHFNLVVIRQDKLWYHDLNYICDCVRETGSRPWMWADCLIDYTMSDDTYAERKL
;
A
#
# COMPACT_ATOMS: atom_id res chain seq x y z
N MET A 1 11.58 8.44 30.01
CA MET A 1 10.67 7.31 29.79
C MET A 1 10.47 7.21 28.29
N GLU A 2 10.97 6.15 27.65
CA GLU A 2 10.61 5.86 26.26
C GLU A 2 9.08 5.78 26.17
N ASN A 3 8.50 6.59 25.29
CA ASN A 3 7.05 6.62 25.11
C ASN A 3 6.63 5.31 24.42
N THR A 4 6.06 4.38 25.18
CA THR A 4 5.71 3.03 24.70
C THR A 4 4.46 2.99 23.84
N LEU A 5 3.68 4.08 23.79
CA LEU A 5 2.43 4.14 23.04
C LEU A 5 2.67 4.62 21.60
N ILE A 6 2.22 3.84 20.62
CA ILE A 6 2.20 4.25 19.21
C ILE A 6 0.99 5.16 18.97
N ARG A 7 1.25 6.37 18.50
CA ARG A 7 0.24 7.35 18.05
C ARG A 7 0.51 7.63 16.58
N ALA A 8 0.00 6.75 15.74
CA ALA A 8 0.26 6.75 14.31
C ALA A 8 -0.87 7.42 13.51
N CYS A 9 -0.52 7.97 12.35
CA CYS A 9 -1.48 8.35 11.31
C CYS A 9 -1.05 7.72 9.97
N LEU A 10 -2.02 7.21 9.22
CA LEU A 10 -1.81 6.77 7.84
C LEU A 10 -1.90 7.98 6.91
N CYS A 11 -0.90 8.16 6.07
CA CYS A 11 -0.83 9.18 5.04
C CYS A 11 -0.49 8.53 3.69
N HIS A 12 -0.95 9.14 2.60
CA HIS A 12 -0.79 8.61 1.26
C HIS A 12 0.07 9.57 0.42
N LEU A 13 1.18 9.05 -0.12
CA LEU A 13 1.95 9.69 -1.18
C LEU A 13 1.45 9.18 -2.55
N GLY A 14 1.30 7.86 -2.70
CA GLY A 14 0.59 7.24 -3.82
C GLY A 14 -0.91 7.17 -3.57
N TYR A 15 -1.74 7.26 -4.61
CA TYR A 15 -3.20 7.37 -4.51
C TYR A 15 -3.97 6.49 -5.50
N ASN A 16 -3.30 5.79 -6.42
CA ASN A 16 -3.96 4.91 -7.39
C ASN A 16 -4.44 3.60 -6.74
N MET A 17 -5.49 3.67 -5.92
CA MET A 17 -5.98 2.50 -5.14
C MET A 17 -7.46 2.20 -5.32
N TRP A 18 -8.34 3.21 -5.47
CA TRP A 18 -9.78 2.99 -5.27
C TRP A 18 -10.63 2.89 -6.55
N ALA A 19 -10.07 3.23 -7.72
CA ALA A 19 -10.76 3.10 -9.00
C ALA A 19 -9.77 2.95 -10.16
N ASP A 20 -10.21 2.28 -11.23
CA ASP A 20 -9.47 2.26 -12.49
C ASP A 20 -9.28 3.68 -13.04
N PRO A 21 -8.29 3.91 -13.92
CA PRO A 21 -8.23 5.15 -14.67
C PRO A 21 -9.47 5.34 -15.54
N GLU A 22 -9.75 6.60 -15.91
CA GLU A 22 -10.88 6.92 -16.79
C GLU A 22 -10.83 6.13 -18.10
N GLU A 23 -9.64 5.92 -18.67
CA GLU A 23 -9.44 5.07 -19.83
C GLU A 23 -8.06 4.40 -19.76
N LYS A 24 -8.00 3.12 -20.09
CA LYS A 24 -6.76 2.33 -20.20
C LYS A 24 -6.89 1.37 -21.38
N ASP A 25 -5.93 1.41 -22.30
CA ASP A 25 -5.92 0.56 -23.50
C ASP A 25 -7.20 0.63 -24.35
N GLY A 26 -7.83 1.81 -24.41
CA GLY A 26 -9.10 2.03 -25.11
C GLY A 26 -10.35 1.48 -24.39
N ILE A 27 -10.18 0.97 -23.16
CA ILE A 27 -11.27 0.53 -22.29
C ILE A 27 -11.55 1.64 -21.29
N LYS A 28 -12.78 2.14 -21.30
CA LYS A 28 -13.22 3.13 -20.31
C LYS A 28 -13.40 2.49 -18.95
N GLY A 29 -13.00 3.21 -17.90
CA GLY A 29 -13.28 2.84 -16.51
C GLY A 29 -14.79 2.69 -16.28
N PHE A 30 -15.17 1.76 -15.40
CA PHE A 30 -16.57 1.41 -15.13
C PHE A 30 -17.43 2.63 -14.73
N HIS A 31 -16.80 3.64 -14.12
CA HIS A 31 -17.43 4.90 -13.72
C HIS A 31 -16.99 6.11 -14.57
N TYR A 32 -16.60 5.94 -15.83
CA TYR A 32 -16.16 7.04 -16.71
C TYR A 32 -16.98 8.33 -16.55
N GLY A 33 -16.32 9.44 -16.20
CA GLY A 33 -16.96 10.73 -15.94
C GLY A 33 -17.65 10.86 -14.57
N LYS A 34 -17.49 9.87 -13.69
CA LYS A 34 -17.91 9.84 -12.28
C LYS A 34 -16.70 9.40 -11.43
N ASN A 35 -16.66 9.79 -10.17
CA ASN A 35 -15.58 9.42 -9.25
C ASN A 35 -14.17 9.83 -9.73
N ALA A 36 -14.06 10.92 -10.51
CA ALA A 36 -12.79 11.41 -11.04
C ALA A 36 -11.79 11.82 -9.93
N GLU A 37 -12.27 12.02 -8.70
CA GLU A 37 -11.46 12.29 -7.52
C GLU A 37 -10.70 11.05 -7.01
N VAL A 38 -11.20 9.84 -7.27
CA VAL A 38 -10.56 8.56 -6.87
C VAL A 38 -10.06 7.70 -8.03
N ALA A 39 -10.39 8.05 -9.28
CA ALA A 39 -9.86 7.39 -10.47
C ALA A 39 -8.32 7.47 -10.52
N ALA A 40 -7.69 6.34 -10.83
CA ALA A 40 -6.25 6.30 -11.02
C ALA A 40 -5.80 7.25 -12.15
N THR A 41 -4.61 7.82 -11.98
CA THR A 41 -4.07 8.83 -12.89
C THR A 41 -2.58 8.62 -13.08
N PRO A 42 -2.02 8.97 -14.26
CA PRO A 42 -0.58 8.90 -14.48
C PRO A 42 0.21 9.94 -13.65
N ARG A 43 -0.46 10.85 -12.94
CA ARG A 43 0.19 11.90 -12.13
C ARG A 43 -0.16 11.78 -10.66
N LEU A 44 0.76 12.16 -9.79
CA LEU A 44 0.53 12.17 -8.36
C LEU A 44 -0.53 13.18 -7.96
N ARG A 45 -1.46 12.71 -7.13
CA ARG A 45 -2.42 13.55 -6.41
C ARG A 45 -1.82 14.04 -5.09
N PHE A 46 -0.65 14.66 -5.18
CA PHE A 46 0.09 15.12 -4.02
C PHE A 46 0.24 16.64 -4.01
N GLN A 47 -0.14 17.28 -2.90
CA GLN A 47 0.00 18.73 -2.73
C GLN A 47 1.00 19.05 -1.62
N PRO A 48 2.21 19.56 -1.96
CA PRO A 48 3.27 19.80 -0.96
C PRO A 48 2.84 20.68 0.22
N LYS A 49 2.10 21.77 -0.04
CA LYS A 49 1.60 22.66 1.03
C LYS A 49 0.59 21.99 1.96
N ALA A 50 -0.23 21.09 1.42
CA ALA A 50 -1.18 20.32 2.23
C ALA A 50 -0.41 19.31 3.09
N TRP A 51 0.61 18.67 2.51
CA TRP A 51 1.49 17.76 3.23
C TRP A 51 2.22 18.43 4.39
N ASP A 52 2.83 19.59 4.17
CA ASP A 52 3.51 20.35 5.23
C ASP A 52 2.56 20.65 6.40
N ARG A 53 1.33 21.08 6.08
CA ARG A 53 0.29 21.35 7.08
C ARG A 53 -0.15 20.09 7.83
N ILE A 54 -0.29 18.96 7.15
CA ILE A 54 -0.62 17.68 7.79
C ILE A 54 0.48 17.28 8.76
N VAL A 55 1.75 17.36 8.36
CA VAL A 55 2.90 17.03 9.21
C VAL A 55 2.94 17.90 10.47
N GLU A 56 2.70 19.21 10.34
CA GLU A 56 2.57 20.12 11.48
C GLU A 56 1.41 19.72 12.41
N MET A 57 0.24 19.44 11.85
CA MET A 57 -0.93 19.01 12.63
C MET A 57 -0.68 17.70 13.38
N LEU A 58 -0.02 16.73 12.76
CA LEU A 58 0.33 15.46 13.40
C LEU A 58 1.30 15.66 14.57
N ARG A 59 2.31 16.52 14.38
CA ARG A 59 3.26 16.85 15.44
C ARG A 59 2.55 17.52 16.61
N ASP A 60 1.71 18.52 16.32
CA ASP A 60 0.99 19.29 17.35
C ASP A 60 -0.06 18.44 18.08
N ALA A 61 -0.61 17.40 17.42
CA ALA A 61 -1.46 16.39 18.04
C ALA A 61 -0.69 15.37 18.92
N GLY A 62 0.65 15.41 18.86
CA GLY A 62 1.54 14.48 19.56
C GLY A 62 1.57 13.08 18.95
N CYS A 63 1.34 12.95 17.65
CA CYS A 63 1.65 11.73 16.90
C CYS A 63 3.17 11.51 16.88
N ASN A 64 3.60 10.25 16.98
CA ASN A 64 5.01 9.86 16.96
C ASN A 64 5.35 8.94 15.78
N MET A 65 4.37 8.56 14.97
CA MET A 65 4.56 7.66 13.85
C MET A 65 3.72 8.11 12.65
N ILE A 66 4.29 7.98 11.46
CA ILE A 66 3.57 8.14 10.19
C ILE A 66 3.69 6.81 9.44
N ILE A 67 2.55 6.21 9.12
CA ILE A 67 2.50 5.11 8.14
C ILE A 67 2.31 5.79 6.79
N LEU A 68 3.29 5.67 5.89
CA LEU A 68 3.31 6.37 4.62
C LEU A 68 3.11 5.36 3.49
N ASP A 69 1.94 5.40 2.87
CA ASP A 69 1.64 4.60 1.68
C ASP A 69 2.24 5.25 0.44
N ILE A 70 3.26 4.62 -0.12
CA ILE A 70 4.05 5.23 -1.19
C ILE A 70 3.55 4.87 -2.59
N GLY A 71 2.90 3.73 -2.78
CA GLY A 71 2.34 3.27 -4.06
C GLY A 71 3.20 3.62 -5.28
N GLU A 72 2.56 4.21 -6.30
CA GLU A 72 3.17 4.73 -7.53
C GLU A 72 3.96 6.05 -7.34
N GLY A 73 4.03 6.55 -6.10
CA GLY A 73 4.61 7.83 -5.70
C GLY A 73 6.13 7.89 -5.66
N VAL A 74 6.81 6.76 -5.83
CA VAL A 74 8.27 6.67 -5.84
C VAL A 74 8.73 5.96 -7.11
N ARG A 75 9.83 6.44 -7.69
CA ARG A 75 10.50 5.80 -8.82
C ARG A 75 11.38 4.66 -8.32
N PHE A 76 10.82 3.44 -8.33
CA PHE A 76 11.55 2.21 -8.01
C PHE A 76 12.49 1.80 -9.14
N ASP A 77 13.68 1.31 -8.81
CA ASP A 77 14.62 0.77 -9.80
C ASP A 77 14.17 -0.61 -10.29
N CYS A 78 13.53 -1.41 -9.44
CA CYS A 78 13.11 -2.76 -9.80
C CYS A 78 11.91 -2.81 -10.76
N CYS A 79 11.13 -1.74 -10.83
CA CYS A 79 9.93 -1.62 -11.66
C CYS A 79 9.61 -0.14 -11.99
N PRO A 80 10.48 0.53 -12.76
CA PRO A 80 10.32 1.95 -13.09
C PRO A 80 9.02 2.25 -13.86
N GLU A 81 8.45 1.26 -14.54
CA GLU A 81 7.18 1.36 -15.27
C GLU A 81 5.94 1.60 -14.39
N ILE A 82 6.06 1.39 -13.07
CA ILE A 82 4.97 1.63 -12.11
C ILE A 82 4.81 3.12 -11.76
N ALA A 83 5.90 3.88 -11.83
CA ALA A 83 5.95 5.22 -11.29
C ALA A 83 5.02 6.19 -12.03
N ALA A 84 4.31 7.04 -11.28
CA ALA A 84 3.64 8.20 -11.85
C ALA A 84 4.65 9.15 -12.55
N GLU A 85 4.19 9.93 -13.52
CA GLU A 85 5.02 10.87 -14.32
C GLU A 85 5.86 11.79 -13.42
N ASP A 86 5.25 12.32 -12.38
CA ASP A 86 5.82 13.22 -11.38
C ASP A 86 6.10 12.53 -10.03
N ALA A 87 6.24 11.19 -10.05
CA ALA A 87 6.71 10.42 -8.91
C ALA A 87 8.07 10.92 -8.38
N TRP A 88 8.26 10.82 -7.08
CA TRP A 88 9.48 11.28 -6.42
C TRP A 88 10.66 10.39 -6.78
N SER A 89 11.82 11.02 -6.95
CA SER A 89 13.08 10.28 -6.97
C SER A 89 13.40 9.71 -5.58
N LYS A 90 14.29 8.72 -5.53
CA LYS A 90 14.76 8.16 -4.26
C LYS A 90 15.46 9.20 -3.39
N GLU A 91 16.13 10.18 -3.98
CA GLU A 91 16.78 11.29 -3.27
C GLU A 91 15.74 12.22 -2.63
N GLN A 92 14.66 12.55 -3.35
CA GLN A 92 13.56 13.34 -2.79
C GLN A 92 12.90 12.61 -1.62
N MET A 93 12.63 11.32 -1.80
CA MET A 93 12.04 10.50 -0.73
C MET A 93 12.96 10.39 0.48
N LYS A 94 14.27 10.17 0.29
CA LYS A 94 15.25 10.15 1.38
C LYS A 94 15.33 11.49 2.13
N ALA A 95 15.31 12.60 1.39
CA ALA A 95 15.30 13.94 1.99
C ALA A 95 14.05 14.16 2.85
N GLU A 96 12.89 13.72 2.37
CA GLU A 96 11.64 13.83 3.12
C GLU A 96 11.61 12.91 4.35
N LEU A 97 12.05 11.66 4.23
CA LEU A 97 12.20 10.75 5.36
C LEU A 97 13.12 11.34 6.43
N ALA A 98 14.25 11.93 6.04
CA ALA A 98 15.16 12.61 6.95
C ALA A 98 14.49 13.82 7.64
N ARG A 99 13.70 14.60 6.90
CA ARG A 99 12.93 15.72 7.44
C ARG A 99 11.93 15.24 8.49
N LEU A 100 11.08 14.25 8.18
CA LEU A 100 10.08 13.70 9.11
C LEU A 100 10.74 13.12 10.37
N ARG A 101 11.85 12.40 10.22
CA ARG A 101 12.63 11.87 11.36
C ARG A 101 13.19 12.98 12.25
N SER A 102 13.67 14.08 11.66
CA SER A 102 14.15 15.23 12.44
C SER A 102 13.04 15.95 13.22
N LEU A 103 11.78 15.78 12.81
CA LEU A 103 10.59 16.25 13.52
C LEU A 103 10.11 15.27 14.60
N GLY A 104 10.77 14.12 14.77
CA GLY A 104 10.48 13.13 15.80
C GLY A 104 9.51 12.02 15.38
N PHE A 105 9.21 11.88 14.08
CA PHE A 105 8.38 10.78 13.59
C PHE A 105 9.21 9.52 13.30
N GLU A 106 8.75 8.37 13.76
CA GLU A 106 9.08 7.07 13.14
C GLU A 106 8.24 6.94 11.86
N VAL A 107 8.88 6.76 10.70
CA VAL A 107 8.15 6.64 9.42
C VAL A 107 8.18 5.18 8.97
N ILE A 108 6.99 4.60 8.82
CA ILE A 108 6.76 3.21 8.45
C ILE A 108 6.25 3.15 7.01
N PRO A 109 6.89 2.40 6.09
CA PRO A 109 6.38 2.27 4.73
C PRO A 109 5.09 1.45 4.72
N LYS A 110 4.19 1.83 3.81
CA LYS A 110 3.07 1.00 3.39
C LYS A 110 3.11 0.81 1.87
N LEU A 111 2.84 -0.42 1.44
CA LEU A 111 2.43 -0.77 0.09
C LEU A 111 1.21 -1.68 0.23
N ASN A 112 0.11 -1.36 -0.45
CA ASN A 112 -1.08 -2.22 -0.36
C ASN A 112 -1.02 -3.35 -1.39
N PHE A 113 -1.01 -4.59 -0.92
CA PHE A 113 -1.06 -5.78 -1.77
C PHE A 113 -2.43 -6.43 -1.83
N SER A 114 -3.47 -5.75 -1.33
CA SER A 114 -4.86 -6.14 -1.59
C SER A 114 -5.21 -5.94 -3.06
N THR A 115 -5.87 -6.92 -3.67
CA THR A 115 -6.42 -6.81 -5.04
C THR A 115 -7.54 -5.77 -5.19
N CYS A 116 -7.88 -5.07 -4.11
CA CYS A 116 -8.81 -3.93 -4.13
C CYS A 116 -8.12 -2.57 -4.10
N HIS A 117 -6.82 -2.53 -3.82
CA HIS A 117 -6.07 -1.30 -3.58
C HIS A 117 -4.72 -1.33 -4.31
N ASP A 118 -4.67 -2.00 -5.46
CA ASP A 118 -3.43 -2.35 -6.15
C ASP A 118 -3.31 -1.78 -7.57
N GLU A 119 -4.18 -0.86 -8.01
CA GLU A 119 -4.01 -0.23 -9.33
C GLU A 119 -2.65 0.49 -9.46
N TRP A 120 -2.07 0.93 -8.34
CA TRP A 120 -0.71 1.46 -8.25
C TRP A 120 0.35 0.44 -8.67
N LEU A 121 0.12 -0.87 -8.62
CA LEU A 121 1.04 -1.90 -9.13
C LEU A 121 1.08 -1.98 -10.67
N GLY A 122 0.27 -1.16 -11.37
CA GLY A 122 0.27 -1.08 -12.81
C GLY A 122 -0.11 -2.40 -13.48
N VAL A 123 0.76 -2.96 -14.31
CA VAL A 123 0.49 -4.24 -15.00
C VAL A 123 0.46 -5.42 -14.03
N TYR A 124 1.18 -5.33 -12.90
CA TYR A 124 1.32 -6.45 -11.97
C TYR A 124 0.05 -6.72 -11.15
N SER A 125 -0.86 -5.74 -11.01
CA SER A 125 -2.21 -5.96 -10.45
C SER A 125 -3.04 -6.96 -11.27
N ARG A 126 -2.66 -7.19 -12.53
CA ARG A 126 -3.29 -8.20 -13.42
C ARG A 126 -2.54 -9.53 -13.44
N MET A 127 -1.49 -9.67 -12.64
CA MET A 127 -0.62 -10.84 -12.58
C MET A 127 -0.67 -11.55 -11.21
N VAL A 128 -1.66 -11.23 -10.38
CA VAL A 128 -1.82 -11.75 -9.01
C VAL A 128 -1.63 -13.27 -8.94
N SER A 129 -0.89 -13.71 -7.93
CA SER A 129 -0.55 -15.12 -7.66
C SER A 129 0.25 -15.84 -8.77
N THR A 130 0.95 -15.11 -9.64
CA THR A 130 1.87 -15.67 -10.65
C THR A 130 3.34 -15.51 -10.24
N PRO A 131 4.28 -16.25 -10.88
CA PRO A 131 5.72 -16.06 -10.64
C PRO A 131 6.20 -14.62 -10.89
N ALA A 132 5.62 -13.91 -11.85
CA ALA A 132 5.96 -12.51 -12.14
C ALA A 132 5.55 -11.59 -10.98
N TYR A 133 4.33 -11.76 -10.45
CA TYR A 133 3.84 -10.99 -9.32
C TYR A 133 4.67 -11.23 -8.06
N TYR A 134 4.96 -12.48 -7.72
CA TYR A 134 5.80 -12.80 -6.57
C TYR A 134 7.19 -12.16 -6.64
N LYS A 135 7.81 -12.18 -7.83
CA LYS A 135 9.10 -11.52 -8.06
C LYS A 135 9.01 -10.01 -7.79
N VAL A 136 8.00 -9.33 -8.33
CA VAL A 136 7.86 -7.87 -8.16
C VAL A 136 7.53 -7.49 -6.73
N VAL A 137 6.63 -8.22 -6.06
CA VAL A 137 6.32 -8.02 -4.64
C VAL A 137 7.59 -8.09 -3.79
N ARG A 138 8.43 -9.11 -4.01
CA ARG A 138 9.69 -9.29 -3.28
C ARG A 138 10.65 -8.12 -3.50
N GLU A 139 10.87 -7.73 -4.76
CA GLU A 139 11.79 -6.63 -5.08
C GLU A 139 11.27 -5.27 -4.57
N LEU A 140 9.96 -5.01 -4.67
CA LEU A 140 9.33 -3.80 -4.13
C LEU A 140 9.49 -3.71 -2.60
N ILE A 141 9.23 -4.79 -1.89
CA ILE A 141 9.40 -4.84 -0.42
C ILE A 141 10.86 -4.62 -0.04
N ARG A 142 11.79 -5.29 -0.73
CA ARG A 142 13.24 -5.14 -0.50
C ARG A 142 13.71 -3.71 -0.74
N GLU A 143 13.43 -3.16 -1.91
CA GLU A 143 13.84 -1.80 -2.28
C GLU A 143 13.21 -0.75 -1.37
N THR A 144 11.93 -0.92 -1.00
CA THR A 144 11.25 -0.01 -0.07
C THR A 144 11.85 -0.09 1.33
N ALA A 145 12.16 -1.29 1.84
CA ALA A 145 12.79 -1.44 3.13
C ALA A 145 14.19 -0.81 3.16
N GLU A 146 15.00 -0.98 2.10
CA GLU A 146 16.29 -0.30 1.93
C GLU A 146 16.13 1.23 1.89
N LEU A 147 15.13 1.74 1.16
CA LEU A 147 14.84 3.17 1.06
C LEU A 147 14.45 3.79 2.42
N PHE A 148 13.73 3.02 3.23
CA PHE A 148 13.31 3.41 4.57
C PHE A 148 14.34 3.05 5.66
N ASP A 149 15.54 2.59 5.30
CA ASP A 149 16.61 2.23 6.24
C ASP A 149 16.18 1.13 7.24
N HIS A 150 15.64 0.03 6.71
CA HIS A 150 15.21 -1.18 7.43
C HIS A 150 14.30 -0.88 8.64
N PRO A 151 13.08 -0.37 8.38
CA PRO A 151 12.17 0.06 9.42
C PRO A 151 11.72 -1.11 10.31
N ARG A 152 11.36 -0.82 11.56
CA ARG A 152 10.86 -1.84 12.50
C ARG A 152 9.61 -2.56 12.01
N PHE A 153 8.75 -1.86 11.29
CA PHE A 153 7.53 -2.38 10.69
C PHE A 153 7.50 -2.12 9.18
N PHE A 154 6.74 -2.92 8.46
CA PHE A 154 6.36 -2.68 7.07
C PHE A 154 4.88 -3.01 6.91
N HIS A 155 4.08 -2.05 6.45
CA HIS A 155 2.65 -2.26 6.30
C HIS A 155 2.30 -2.79 4.91
N ILE A 156 1.68 -3.96 4.84
CA ILE A 156 1.40 -4.68 3.57
C ILE A 156 -0.05 -4.50 3.07
N GLY A 157 -0.88 -3.81 3.87
CA GLY A 157 -2.28 -3.59 3.53
C GLY A 157 -3.08 -4.87 3.74
N MET A 158 -3.46 -5.53 2.64
CA MET A 158 -4.22 -6.79 2.59
C MET A 158 -5.66 -6.67 3.10
N ASP A 159 -6.27 -5.49 2.93
CA ASP A 159 -7.65 -5.18 3.33
C ASP A 159 -8.66 -5.30 2.19
N GLU A 160 -9.92 -5.50 2.55
CA GLU A 160 -11.08 -5.23 1.70
C GLU A 160 -11.19 -6.08 0.42
N GLU A 161 -10.59 -7.27 0.35
CA GLU A 161 -10.67 -8.20 -0.81
C GLU A 161 -12.05 -8.84 -1.04
N GLY A 162 -13.08 -8.01 -1.18
CA GLY A 162 -14.46 -8.39 -1.41
C GLY A 162 -15.06 -7.75 -2.65
N LEU A 163 -16.10 -8.38 -3.19
CA LEU A 163 -16.81 -7.90 -4.37
C LEU A 163 -17.34 -6.46 -4.20
N GLY A 164 -17.82 -6.12 -2.99
CA GLY A 164 -18.38 -4.79 -2.72
C GLY A 164 -17.35 -3.66 -2.79
N CYS A 165 -16.09 -3.96 -2.47
CA CYS A 165 -14.98 -3.00 -2.49
C CYS A 165 -14.49 -2.75 -3.92
N GLN A 166 -14.67 -3.73 -4.80
CA GLN A 166 -14.25 -3.67 -6.22
C GLN A 166 -15.33 -3.17 -7.18
N LYS A 167 -16.43 -2.60 -6.66
CA LYS A 167 -17.56 -2.09 -7.48
C LYS A 167 -17.20 -0.95 -8.44
N HIS A 168 -15.98 -0.42 -8.33
CA HIS A 168 -15.46 0.64 -9.19
C HIS A 168 -14.43 0.15 -10.21
N PHE A 169 -14.15 -1.16 -10.24
CA PHE A 169 -13.19 -1.76 -11.16
C PHE A 169 -13.87 -2.47 -12.34
N ASN A 170 -13.19 -2.45 -13.48
CA ASN A 170 -13.51 -3.11 -14.73
C ASN A 170 -13.25 -4.62 -14.65
N LEU A 171 -12.27 -5.02 -13.84
CA LEU A 171 -11.94 -6.42 -13.57
C LEU A 171 -11.86 -6.61 -12.06
N VAL A 172 -12.63 -7.59 -11.59
CA VAL A 172 -12.64 -8.02 -10.19
C VAL A 172 -11.70 -9.21 -10.03
N VAL A 173 -10.73 -9.10 -9.12
CA VAL A 173 -9.82 -10.20 -8.75
C VAL A 173 -9.94 -10.42 -7.26
N ILE A 174 -10.32 -11.61 -6.83
CA ILE A 174 -10.46 -11.95 -5.41
C ILE A 174 -9.68 -13.24 -5.15
N ARG A 175 -8.67 -13.17 -4.27
CA ARG A 175 -8.00 -14.38 -3.79
C ARG A 175 -8.92 -15.06 -2.78
N GLN A 176 -9.05 -16.39 -2.90
CA GLN A 176 -9.99 -17.17 -2.10
C GLN A 176 -9.28 -18.25 -1.28
N ASP A 177 -9.82 -18.53 -0.09
CA ASP A 177 -9.41 -19.60 0.82
C ASP A 177 -7.87 -19.73 0.90
N LYS A 178 -7.32 -20.90 0.58
CA LYS A 178 -5.90 -21.23 0.71
C LYS A 178 -4.99 -20.37 -0.15
N LEU A 179 -5.46 -19.87 -1.28
CA LEU A 179 -4.64 -19.02 -2.15
C LEU A 179 -4.38 -17.67 -1.48
N TRP A 180 -5.39 -17.10 -0.82
CA TRP A 180 -5.23 -15.86 -0.07
C TRP A 180 -4.18 -16.02 1.05
N TYR A 181 -4.29 -17.08 1.84
CA TYR A 181 -3.32 -17.36 2.91
C TYR A 181 -1.92 -17.69 2.38
N HIS A 182 -1.81 -18.39 1.25
CA HIS A 182 -0.53 -18.65 0.59
C HIS A 182 0.17 -17.33 0.26
N ASP A 183 -0.52 -16.42 -0.41
CA ASP A 183 0.07 -15.15 -0.84
C ASP A 183 0.36 -14.22 0.34
N LEU A 184 -0.53 -14.17 1.34
CA LEU A 184 -0.28 -13.43 2.58
C LEU A 184 1.03 -13.89 3.24
N ASN A 185 1.22 -15.20 3.36
CA ASN A 185 2.43 -15.75 3.99
C ASN A 185 3.67 -15.43 3.16
N TYR A 186 3.59 -15.55 1.84
CA TYR A 186 4.68 -15.16 0.93
C TYR A 186 5.09 -13.69 1.13
N ILE A 187 4.11 -12.77 1.14
CA ILE A 187 4.33 -11.33 1.35
C ILE A 187 4.94 -11.08 2.73
N CYS A 188 4.44 -11.73 3.77
CA CYS A 188 4.98 -11.63 5.13
C CYS A 188 6.43 -12.11 5.22
N ASP A 189 6.78 -13.19 4.51
CA ASP A 189 8.15 -13.71 4.48
C ASP A 189 9.09 -12.75 3.75
N CYS A 190 8.66 -12.16 2.63
CA CYS A 190 9.41 -11.09 1.97
C CYS A 190 9.69 -9.91 2.91
N VAL A 191 8.72 -9.51 3.75
CA VAL A 191 8.95 -8.46 4.76
C VAL A 191 9.95 -8.92 5.83
N ARG A 192 9.83 -10.14 6.34
CA ARG A 192 10.73 -10.66 7.38
C ARG A 192 12.18 -10.75 6.89
N GLU A 193 12.40 -11.07 5.63
CA GLU A 193 13.73 -11.11 5.00
C GLU A 193 14.44 -9.75 5.01
N THR A 194 13.71 -8.62 5.05
CA THR A 194 14.32 -7.29 5.13
C THR A 194 14.71 -6.87 6.55
N GLY A 195 14.37 -7.71 7.56
CA GLY A 195 14.51 -7.41 8.98
C GLY A 195 13.32 -6.68 9.60
N SER A 196 12.32 -6.29 8.80
CA SER A 196 11.10 -5.63 9.27
C SER A 196 10.06 -6.64 9.79
N ARG A 197 9.13 -6.17 10.62
CA ARG A 197 7.94 -6.94 11.04
C ARG A 197 6.75 -6.59 10.14
N PRO A 198 6.04 -7.57 9.56
CA PRO A 198 4.84 -7.29 8.78
C PRO A 198 3.73 -6.71 9.67
N TRP A 199 3.06 -5.69 9.15
CA TRP A 199 1.84 -5.08 9.69
C TRP A 199 0.78 -5.14 8.59
N MET A 200 -0.42 -5.62 8.89
CA MET A 200 -1.55 -5.60 7.97
C MET A 200 -2.80 -5.05 8.65
N TRP A 201 -3.81 -4.71 7.86
CA TRP A 201 -5.14 -4.49 8.37
C TRP A 201 -5.76 -5.79 8.89
N ALA A 202 -6.72 -5.68 9.80
CA ALA A 202 -7.32 -6.82 10.48
C ALA A 202 -8.70 -7.21 9.92
N ASP A 203 -9.24 -6.46 8.96
CA ASP A 203 -10.59 -6.63 8.41
C ASP A 203 -10.84 -8.06 7.93
N CYS A 204 -9.95 -8.61 7.13
CA CYS A 204 -10.07 -9.99 6.66
C CYS A 204 -10.13 -10.98 7.84
N LEU A 205 -9.32 -10.80 8.89
CA LEU A 205 -9.33 -11.70 10.05
C LEU A 205 -10.60 -11.59 10.91
N ILE A 206 -11.21 -10.40 10.95
CA ILE A 206 -12.40 -10.14 11.76
C ILE A 206 -13.66 -10.61 11.01
N ASP A 207 -13.77 -10.32 9.71
CA ASP A 207 -14.94 -10.69 8.90
C ASP A 207 -15.05 -12.22 8.69
N TYR A 208 -13.91 -12.93 8.63
CA TYR A 208 -13.91 -14.40 8.61
C TYR A 208 -14.39 -15.04 9.93
N THR A 209 -14.36 -14.31 11.06
CA THR A 209 -14.88 -14.81 12.34
C THR A 209 -16.35 -14.45 12.60
N MET A 210 -16.90 -13.50 11.85
CA MET A 210 -18.30 -13.06 11.97
C MET A 210 -19.22 -13.68 10.91
N SER A 211 -18.64 -14.39 9.93
CA SER A 211 -19.35 -15.29 9.03
C SER A 211 -19.29 -16.73 9.57
N ASP A 212 -19.98 -16.95 10.68
CA ASP A 212 -20.34 -18.30 11.13
C ASP A 212 -21.14 -18.98 10.01
N ASP A 213 -20.43 -19.78 9.20
CA ASP A 213 -20.91 -21.12 8.80
C ASP A 213 -19.88 -22.01 8.07
N THR A 214 -18.64 -21.60 7.83
CA THR A 214 -17.61 -22.57 7.39
C THR A 214 -16.20 -22.14 7.83
N TYR A 215 -15.35 -23.10 8.18
CA TYR A 215 -13.88 -23.00 8.42
C TYR A 215 -13.33 -23.09 9.86
N ALA A 216 -14.14 -23.38 10.89
CA ALA A 216 -13.64 -23.68 12.24
C ALA A 216 -12.79 -24.98 12.36
N GLU A 217 -12.51 -25.71 11.27
CA GLU A 217 -11.78 -27.00 11.31
C GLU A 217 -10.46 -27.05 10.51
N ARG A 218 -9.75 -25.94 10.31
CA ARG A 218 -8.40 -26.01 9.73
C ARG A 218 -7.36 -25.41 10.66
N LYS A 219 -6.97 -26.24 11.63
CA LYS A 219 -5.64 -26.18 12.26
C LYS A 219 -4.56 -26.22 11.18
N LEU A 220 -3.73 -25.19 11.13
CA LEU A 220 -2.29 -25.28 10.96
C LEU A 220 -1.65 -24.28 11.91
#